data_AF-A0A2E3JDI0-F1
#
_entry.id   AF-A0A2E3JDI0-F1
#
_cell.length_a   1.000
_cell.length_b   1.000
_cell.length_c   1.000
_cell.angle_alpha   90.00
_cell.angle_beta   90.00
_cell.angle_gamma   90.00
#
_symmetry.space_group_name_H-M   'P 1'
#
loop_
_entity.id
_entity.type
_entity.pdbx_description
1 polymer ?
#
loop_
_entity_poly.entity_id
_entity_poly.type
_entity_poly.pdbx_seq_one_letter_code
_entity_poly.pdbx_strand_id
1 'polypeptide(L)'
;MGEIAIPNYRLDGPRNASAVRSGLANAVWWRPPIRRQKLELFSKRGNARAIRDTALWLALTAISGYWLYITWLSWWSFLFLFCYGGLYGGASDSRWHECGHGTAFRSGTLNNLVYYLASFMLWREPTVWRWSHYRHHTDTIIVGRDYEIAYPRPTKVWMLPLTFSHLLNGPKLFFRIAKHATGQIDRQVADYVPESEFRKVIWEARMFLLINLGSLTASLILWSIFPILLIGLPTIYGAWLFVFFGLTQHAGLREDVLDHRENTRTVLMNPISRFLYSNMNYHLEHHLFPEVPYYSLPSLHKELAPYLPKPSPSCWHAYCEILDIFKKQNQDVQAEIISRDIPHVISSISPEESILLPKKINFNGDHTLGMMHDLPIGSMRRVEHSSGTYLLCRPAEQEIILSDGVCTHGNALLSDGVLDGFT
;
A
#
# COMPACT_ATOMS: atom_id res chain seq x y z
N MET A 1 -36.64 -13.90 4.95
CA MET A 1 -35.29 -13.60 4.45
C MET A 1 -34.61 -12.80 5.53
N GLY A 2 -33.61 -13.35 6.22
CA GLY A 2 -32.87 -12.59 7.23
C GLY A 2 -32.18 -11.39 6.57
N GLU A 3 -32.18 -10.23 7.23
CA GLU A 3 -31.44 -9.07 6.77
C GLU A 3 -29.98 -9.48 6.51
N ILE A 4 -29.52 -9.32 5.28
CA ILE A 4 -28.11 -9.50 4.93
C ILE A 4 -27.36 -8.40 5.67
N ALA A 5 -26.69 -8.76 6.77
CA ALA A 5 -25.90 -7.82 7.55
C ALA A 5 -24.72 -7.33 6.69
N ILE A 6 -24.85 -6.13 6.11
CA ILE A 6 -23.80 -5.50 5.32
C ILE A 6 -22.62 -5.19 6.25
N PRO A 7 -21.40 -5.67 5.95
CA PRO A 7 -20.24 -5.39 6.79
C PRO A 7 -19.97 -3.89 6.91
N ASN A 8 -19.65 -3.44 8.13
CA ASN A 8 -19.22 -2.06 8.35
C ASN A 8 -17.69 -1.97 8.19
N TYR A 9 -17.25 -1.35 7.11
CA TYR A 9 -15.83 -1.17 6.77
C TYR A 9 -15.17 0.02 7.48
N ARG A 10 -15.94 0.84 8.20
CA ARG A 10 -15.38 2.01 8.88
C ARG A 10 -14.45 1.60 10.01
N LEU A 11 -13.33 2.32 10.11
CA LEU A 11 -12.35 2.10 11.19
C LEU A 11 -12.91 2.55 12.54
N ASP A 12 -13.75 3.57 12.60
CA ASP A 12 -14.41 3.99 13.84
C ASP A 12 -15.67 3.17 14.18
N GLY A 13 -15.84 2.01 13.53
CA GLY A 13 -16.96 1.09 13.71
C GLY A 13 -16.67 -0.11 14.63
N PRO A 14 -17.70 -0.93 14.95
CA PRO A 14 -17.56 -2.07 15.85
C PRO A 14 -16.67 -3.20 15.31
N ARG A 15 -16.49 -3.27 13.99
CA ARG A 15 -15.65 -4.29 13.33
C ARG A 15 -14.17 -4.14 13.66
N ASN A 16 -13.69 -2.91 13.86
CA ASN A 16 -12.33 -2.63 14.33
C ASN A 16 -12.02 -3.38 15.62
N ALA A 17 -12.83 -3.15 16.67
CA ALA A 17 -12.65 -3.81 17.96
C ALA A 17 -12.87 -5.33 17.88
N SER A 18 -13.75 -5.79 16.98
CA SER A 18 -13.96 -7.22 16.74
C SER A 18 -12.74 -7.90 16.12
N ALA A 19 -12.11 -7.29 15.11
CA ALA A 19 -10.92 -7.83 14.47
C ALA A 19 -9.76 -8.00 15.46
N VAL A 20 -9.59 -7.02 16.37
CA VAL A 20 -8.60 -7.11 17.46
C VAL A 20 -8.91 -8.28 18.40
N ARG A 21 -10.17 -8.40 18.87
CA ARG A 21 -10.55 -9.50 19.78
C ARG A 21 -10.43 -10.89 19.13
N SER A 22 -10.65 -10.97 17.82
CA SER A 22 -10.52 -12.22 17.06
C SER A 22 -9.08 -12.55 16.67
N GLY A 23 -8.10 -11.74 17.07
CA GLY A 23 -6.68 -11.97 16.76
C GLY A 23 -6.32 -11.76 15.29
N LEU A 24 -7.13 -11.00 14.54
CA LEU A 24 -6.87 -10.65 13.13
C LEU A 24 -6.00 -9.39 12.99
N ALA A 25 -5.97 -8.53 14.00
CA ALA A 25 -5.16 -7.32 13.98
C ALA A 25 -3.72 -7.59 14.43
N ASN A 26 -2.73 -7.09 13.69
CA ASN A 26 -1.31 -7.34 13.95
C ASN A 26 -0.98 -8.85 14.08
N ALA A 27 -1.65 -9.67 13.28
CA ALA A 27 -1.52 -11.11 13.35
C ALA A 27 -0.30 -11.62 12.55
N VAL A 28 0.07 -12.87 12.79
CA VAL A 28 1.10 -13.55 12.00
C VAL A 28 0.47 -14.03 10.69
N TRP A 29 0.95 -13.48 9.57
CA TRP A 29 0.52 -13.84 8.23
C TRP A 29 1.27 -15.05 7.69
N TRP A 30 0.63 -15.81 6.80
CA TRP A 30 1.33 -16.83 6.02
C TRP A 30 2.54 -16.23 5.27
N ARG A 31 3.69 -16.90 5.36
CA ARG A 31 4.89 -16.61 4.57
C ARG A 31 5.40 -17.83 3.80
N PRO A 32 5.92 -17.64 2.57
CA PRO A 32 6.51 -18.70 1.75
C PRO A 32 7.90 -19.13 2.27
N PRO A 33 8.33 -20.36 1.97
CA PRO A 33 9.70 -20.80 2.22
C PRO A 33 10.67 -20.18 1.20
N ILE A 34 11.28 -19.06 1.58
CA ILE A 34 12.36 -18.42 0.82
C ILE A 34 13.64 -18.34 1.66
N ARG A 35 14.78 -18.65 1.03
CA ARG A 35 16.08 -18.52 1.70
C ARG A 35 16.39 -17.05 1.95
N ARG A 36 16.78 -16.71 3.17
CA ARG A 36 17.15 -15.34 3.59
C ARG A 36 18.13 -14.66 2.63
N GLN A 37 19.20 -15.35 2.24
CA GLN A 37 20.22 -14.82 1.31
C GLN A 37 19.63 -14.39 -0.05
N LYS A 38 18.61 -15.11 -0.56
CA LYS A 38 17.92 -14.71 -1.80
C LYS A 38 17.04 -13.48 -1.58
N LEU A 39 16.32 -13.42 -0.46
CA LEU A 39 15.48 -12.26 -0.11
C LEU A 39 16.32 -10.99 0.07
N GLU A 40 17.47 -11.09 0.74
CA GLU A 40 18.44 -9.99 0.88
C GLU A 40 18.94 -9.51 -0.49
N LEU A 41 19.24 -10.43 -1.41
CA LEU A 41 19.63 -10.08 -2.77
C LEU A 41 18.52 -9.30 -3.51
N PHE A 42 17.26 -9.74 -3.39
CA PHE A 42 16.13 -9.07 -4.03
C PHE A 42 15.86 -7.69 -3.42
N SER A 43 16.10 -7.52 -2.12
CA SER A 43 15.86 -6.28 -1.37
C SER A 43 16.91 -5.19 -1.61
N LYS A 44 17.99 -5.48 -2.37
CA LYS A 44 19.03 -4.50 -2.67
C LYS A 44 18.47 -3.28 -3.45
N ARG A 45 18.61 -2.12 -2.83
CA ARG A 45 18.17 -0.83 -3.38
C ARG A 45 19.25 -0.19 -4.26
N GLY A 46 18.85 0.42 -5.37
CA GLY A 46 19.76 1.05 -6.33
C GLY A 46 19.14 2.31 -6.95
N ASN A 47 19.93 3.36 -7.10
CA ASN A 47 19.42 4.64 -7.59
C ASN A 47 19.25 4.69 -9.12
N ALA A 48 20.14 4.04 -9.89
CA ALA A 48 20.21 4.24 -11.34
C ALA A 48 18.90 3.91 -12.07
N ARG A 49 18.28 2.77 -11.73
CA ARG A 49 17.04 2.33 -12.38
C ARG A 49 15.85 3.20 -11.99
N ALA A 50 15.70 3.53 -10.72
CA ALA A 50 14.63 4.40 -10.25
C ALA A 50 14.77 5.84 -10.78
N ILE A 51 15.99 6.38 -10.88
CA ILE A 51 16.25 7.68 -11.51
C ILE A 51 15.83 7.66 -12.97
N ARG A 52 16.27 6.65 -13.74
CA ARG A 52 15.90 6.50 -15.15
C ARG A 52 14.38 6.44 -15.32
N ASP A 53 13.71 5.58 -14.55
CA ASP A 53 12.28 5.36 -14.69
C ASP A 53 11.47 6.60 -14.27
N THR A 54 11.92 7.32 -13.24
CA THR A 54 11.33 8.59 -12.79
C THR A 54 11.55 9.69 -13.82
N ALA A 55 12.77 9.84 -14.34
CA ALA A 55 13.08 10.83 -15.37
C ALA A 55 12.27 10.59 -16.66
N LEU A 56 12.14 9.33 -17.09
CA LEU A 56 11.34 8.96 -18.24
C LEU A 56 9.85 9.27 -18.01
N TRP A 57 9.31 8.93 -16.83
CA TRP A 57 7.92 9.24 -16.48
C TRP A 57 7.65 10.76 -16.49
N LEU A 58 8.50 11.55 -15.87
CA LEU A 58 8.37 13.01 -15.84
C LEU A 58 8.55 13.62 -17.24
N ALA A 59 9.49 13.12 -18.04
CA ALA A 59 9.68 13.55 -19.42
C ALA A 59 8.44 13.25 -20.28
N LEU A 60 7.85 12.06 -20.19
CA LEU A 60 6.62 11.72 -20.90
C LEU A 60 5.44 12.59 -20.44
N THR A 61 5.37 12.89 -19.14
CA THR A 61 4.34 13.79 -18.57
C THR A 61 4.50 15.20 -19.15
N ALA A 62 5.72 15.75 -19.17
CA ALA A 62 5.99 17.07 -19.74
C ALA A 62 5.72 17.12 -21.26
N ILE A 63 6.16 16.10 -22.00
CA ILE A 63 5.96 16.00 -23.45
C ILE A 63 4.46 15.91 -23.77
N SER A 64 3.70 15.07 -23.06
CA SER A 64 2.24 14.98 -23.28
C SER A 64 1.52 16.28 -22.92
N GLY A 65 1.96 17.00 -21.89
CA GLY A 65 1.40 18.31 -21.52
C GLY A 65 1.71 19.38 -22.55
N TYR A 66 2.94 19.39 -23.08
CA TYR A 66 3.33 20.28 -24.17
C TYR A 66 2.49 20.02 -25.44
N TRP A 67 2.34 18.76 -25.84
CA TRP A 67 1.51 18.43 -27.01
C TRP A 67 0.03 18.70 -26.79
N LEU A 68 -0.49 18.51 -25.56
CA LEU A 68 -1.85 18.92 -25.20
C LEU A 68 -2.04 20.43 -25.41
N TYR A 69 -1.05 21.24 -25.05
CA TYR A 69 -1.07 22.68 -25.29
C TYR A 69 -1.05 23.04 -26.78
N ILE A 70 -0.13 22.47 -27.54
CA ILE A 70 0.01 22.75 -28.99
C ILE A 70 -1.23 22.30 -29.77
N THR A 71 -1.84 21.18 -29.38
CA THR A 71 -2.95 20.58 -30.12
C THR A 71 -4.31 20.94 -29.55
N TRP A 72 -4.39 21.94 -28.66
CA TRP A 72 -5.62 22.33 -27.98
C TRP A 72 -6.76 22.64 -28.96
N LEU A 73 -7.97 22.14 -28.65
CA LEU A 73 -9.17 22.24 -29.49
C LEU A 73 -9.08 21.52 -30.86
N SER A 74 -8.14 20.57 -31.01
CA SER A 74 -8.11 19.64 -32.15
C SER A 74 -8.46 18.21 -31.73
N TRP A 75 -8.66 17.31 -32.70
CA TRP A 75 -8.87 15.87 -32.45
C TRP A 75 -7.75 15.23 -31.61
N TRP A 76 -6.53 15.76 -31.68
CA TRP A 76 -5.38 15.27 -30.91
C TRP A 76 -5.41 15.70 -29.44
N SER A 77 -6.20 16.71 -29.06
CA SER A 77 -6.35 17.14 -27.66
C SER A 77 -6.79 15.98 -26.77
N PHE A 78 -7.73 15.16 -27.24
CA PHE A 78 -8.24 14.04 -26.46
C PHE A 78 -7.14 13.01 -26.15
N LEU A 79 -6.32 12.66 -27.15
CA LEU A 79 -5.21 11.72 -26.98
C LEU A 79 -4.21 12.24 -25.94
N PHE A 80 -3.76 13.48 -26.08
CA PHE A 80 -2.77 14.04 -25.16
C PHE A 80 -3.35 14.35 -23.77
N LEU A 81 -4.63 14.69 -23.65
CA LEU A 81 -5.32 14.81 -22.37
C LEU A 81 -5.40 13.45 -21.66
N PHE A 82 -5.76 12.39 -22.41
CA PHE A 82 -5.81 11.03 -21.89
C PHE A 82 -4.43 10.54 -21.41
N CYS A 83 -3.39 10.75 -22.24
CA CYS A 83 -2.00 10.40 -21.89
C CYS A 83 -1.48 11.21 -20.71
N TYR A 84 -1.65 12.54 -20.72
CA TYR A 84 -1.20 13.41 -19.64
C TYR A 84 -1.89 13.06 -18.33
N GLY A 85 -3.22 12.87 -18.35
CA GLY A 85 -3.98 12.43 -17.19
C GLY A 85 -3.50 11.09 -16.67
N GLY A 86 -3.35 10.09 -17.55
CA GLY A 86 -2.84 8.78 -17.17
C GLY A 86 -1.44 8.85 -16.55
N LEU A 87 -0.53 9.64 -17.11
CA LEU A 87 0.82 9.81 -16.56
C LEU A 87 0.81 10.61 -15.25
N TYR A 88 0.01 11.66 -15.15
CA TYR A 88 -0.06 12.52 -13.97
C TYR A 88 -0.79 11.85 -12.82
N GLY A 89 -2.05 11.47 -13.00
CA GLY A 89 -2.83 10.83 -11.94
C GLY A 89 -2.45 9.36 -11.79
N GLY A 90 -2.60 8.61 -12.88
CA GLY A 90 -2.45 7.16 -12.88
C GLY A 90 -1.08 6.62 -12.49
N ALA A 91 -0.05 6.97 -13.27
CA ALA A 91 1.28 6.42 -13.08
C ALA A 91 1.91 6.88 -11.75
N SER A 92 1.52 8.05 -11.22
CA SER A 92 1.90 8.50 -9.88
C SER A 92 1.51 7.53 -8.77
N ASP A 93 0.47 6.71 -8.98
CA ASP A 93 -0.06 5.82 -7.94
C ASP A 93 0.99 4.82 -7.44
N SER A 94 1.63 4.10 -8.36
CA SER A 94 2.71 3.21 -7.95
C SER A 94 3.97 3.94 -7.49
N ARG A 95 4.14 5.24 -7.81
CA ARG A 95 5.32 6.02 -7.36
C ARG A 95 5.18 6.48 -5.92
N TRP A 96 4.03 7.02 -5.51
CA TRP A 96 3.82 7.35 -4.09
C TRP A 96 3.89 6.07 -3.25
N HIS A 97 3.36 4.96 -3.75
CA HIS A 97 3.43 3.67 -3.07
C HIS A 97 4.89 3.21 -2.83
N GLU A 98 5.65 3.00 -3.90
CA GLU A 98 7.03 2.48 -3.80
C GLU A 98 7.99 3.43 -3.08
N CYS A 99 7.86 4.74 -3.33
CA CYS A 99 8.70 5.72 -2.66
C CYS A 99 8.25 5.95 -1.20
N GLY A 100 6.99 5.65 -0.88
CA GLY A 100 6.44 5.67 0.48
C GLY A 100 7.06 4.60 1.37
N HIS A 101 7.32 3.41 0.80
CA HIS A 101 8.10 2.33 1.41
C HIS A 101 9.60 2.62 1.50
N GLY A 102 10.08 3.60 0.74
CA GLY A 102 11.51 3.94 0.70
C GLY A 102 12.36 2.90 -0.03
N THR A 103 11.74 2.05 -0.87
CA THR A 103 12.40 0.94 -1.55
C THR A 103 12.91 1.31 -2.94
N ALA A 104 12.21 2.23 -3.62
CA ALA A 104 12.55 2.61 -5.00
C ALA A 104 13.99 3.11 -5.14
N PHE A 105 14.46 3.97 -4.22
CA PHE A 105 15.83 4.49 -4.22
C PHE A 105 16.62 3.99 -3.02
N ARG A 106 17.95 3.94 -3.15
CA ARG A 106 18.85 3.82 -1.99
C ARG A 106 18.87 5.12 -1.17
N SER A 107 18.66 6.26 -1.81
CA SER A 107 18.60 7.57 -1.14
C SER A 107 17.20 7.84 -0.55
N GLY A 108 17.12 8.02 0.76
CA GLY A 108 15.88 8.43 1.43
C GLY A 108 15.35 9.78 0.93
N THR A 109 16.23 10.71 0.58
CA THR A 109 15.85 12.02 0.02
C THR A 109 15.17 11.88 -1.34
N LEU A 110 15.68 11.03 -2.22
CA LEU A 110 15.07 10.80 -3.54
C LEU A 110 13.72 10.11 -3.42
N ASN A 111 13.59 9.10 -2.55
CA ASN A 111 12.30 8.50 -2.22
C ASN A 111 11.33 9.58 -1.76
N ASN A 112 11.71 10.41 -0.78
CA ASN A 112 10.83 11.46 -0.28
C ASN A 112 10.43 12.47 -1.37
N LEU A 113 11.36 12.94 -2.20
CA LEU A 113 11.04 13.90 -3.26
C LEU A 113 9.97 13.36 -4.22
N VAL A 114 10.16 12.13 -4.72
CA VAL A 114 9.19 11.49 -5.62
C VAL A 114 7.89 11.16 -4.89
N TYR A 115 7.99 10.76 -3.61
CA TYR A 115 6.84 10.48 -2.76
C TYR A 115 5.91 11.68 -2.62
N TYR A 116 6.43 12.85 -2.22
CA TYR A 116 5.62 14.07 -2.06
C TYR A 116 5.02 14.53 -3.39
N LEU A 117 5.80 14.47 -4.48
CA LEU A 117 5.32 14.83 -5.82
C LEU A 117 4.15 13.93 -6.25
N ALA A 118 4.33 12.62 -6.23
CA ALA A 118 3.32 11.65 -6.64
C ALA A 118 2.07 11.69 -5.73
N SER A 119 2.28 11.91 -4.43
CA SER A 119 1.21 12.10 -3.44
C SER A 119 0.36 13.32 -3.78
N PHE A 120 0.98 14.47 -4.09
CA PHE A 120 0.26 15.67 -4.54
C PHE A 120 -0.53 15.43 -5.82
N MET A 121 0.07 14.75 -6.81
CA MET A 121 -0.56 14.47 -8.10
C MET A 121 -1.83 13.62 -7.98
N LEU A 122 -2.03 12.96 -6.85
CA LEU A 122 -3.22 12.16 -6.53
C LEU A 122 -4.08 12.72 -5.39
N TRP A 123 -3.76 13.91 -4.88
CA TRP A 123 -4.38 14.48 -3.67
C TRP A 123 -4.36 13.50 -2.47
N ARG A 124 -3.26 12.75 -2.36
CA ARG A 124 -2.97 11.88 -1.24
C ARG A 124 -2.08 12.65 -0.26
N GLU A 125 -2.60 13.06 0.89
CA GLU A 125 -1.78 13.71 1.92
C GLU A 125 -0.67 12.75 2.38
N PRO A 126 0.62 13.09 2.19
CA PRO A 126 1.75 12.17 2.36
C PRO A 126 1.76 11.47 3.73
N THR A 127 1.54 12.19 4.82
CA THR A 127 1.54 11.58 6.16
C THR A 127 0.35 10.64 6.32
N VAL A 128 -0.86 11.08 5.97
CA VAL A 128 -2.07 10.24 6.05
C VAL A 128 -1.90 8.95 5.27
N TRP A 129 -1.45 9.04 4.03
CA TRP A 129 -1.34 7.86 3.17
C TRP A 129 -0.18 6.95 3.54
N ARG A 130 0.93 7.47 4.08
CA ARG A 130 2.00 6.64 4.63
C ARG A 130 1.47 5.73 5.75
N TRP A 131 0.75 6.32 6.72
CA TRP A 131 0.20 5.58 7.85
C TRP A 131 -0.94 4.63 7.47
N SER A 132 -1.83 5.08 6.60
CA SER A 132 -2.87 4.24 6.00
C SER A 132 -2.26 3.01 5.33
N HIS A 133 -1.20 3.22 4.56
CA HIS A 133 -0.60 2.17 3.76
C HIS A 133 0.24 1.20 4.59
N TYR A 134 0.91 1.67 5.65
CA TYR A 134 1.49 0.77 6.65
C TYR A 134 0.42 -0.10 7.30
N ARG A 135 -0.71 0.50 7.71
CA ARG A 135 -1.85 -0.25 8.26
C ARG A 135 -2.38 -1.27 7.26
N HIS A 136 -2.50 -0.91 5.99
CA HIS A 136 -2.91 -1.81 4.92
C HIS A 136 -2.00 -3.03 4.83
N HIS A 137 -0.67 -2.87 4.88
CA HIS A 137 0.24 -4.02 4.86
C HIS A 137 0.21 -4.87 6.13
N THR A 138 -0.09 -4.28 7.28
CA THR A 138 -0.21 -5.02 8.55
C THR A 138 -1.52 -5.81 8.64
N ASP A 139 -2.62 -5.20 8.20
CA ASP A 139 -3.98 -5.70 8.36
C ASP A 139 -4.69 -5.81 6.99
N THR A 140 -4.01 -6.34 5.95
CA THR A 140 -4.47 -6.37 4.54
C THR A 140 -5.89 -6.93 4.40
N ILE A 141 -6.84 -6.10 3.96
CA ILE A 141 -8.25 -6.51 3.75
C ILE A 141 -8.89 -7.11 5.03
N ILE A 142 -8.43 -6.69 6.22
CA ILE A 142 -9.12 -6.97 7.48
C ILE A 142 -10.19 -5.89 7.70
N VAL A 143 -11.46 -6.30 7.75
CA VAL A 143 -12.61 -5.40 7.72
C VAL A 143 -12.67 -4.57 9.01
N GLY A 144 -12.72 -3.24 8.84
CA GLY A 144 -12.71 -2.28 9.94
C GLY A 144 -11.31 -1.99 10.49
N ARG A 145 -10.25 -2.56 9.89
CA ARG A 145 -8.85 -2.25 10.22
C ARG A 145 -8.11 -1.58 9.07
N ASP A 146 -8.38 -2.02 7.85
CA ASP A 146 -7.77 -1.51 6.63
C ASP A 146 -8.59 -0.36 6.01
N TYR A 147 -7.98 0.83 5.95
CA TYR A 147 -8.57 2.01 5.33
C TYR A 147 -8.57 1.94 3.79
N GLU A 148 -7.72 1.11 3.21
CA GLU A 148 -7.47 1.04 1.76
C GLU A 148 -8.35 0.03 1.03
N ILE A 149 -9.34 -0.57 1.72
CA ILE A 149 -10.39 -1.38 1.09
C ILE A 149 -11.25 -0.49 0.17
N ALA A 150 -10.88 -0.44 -1.10
CA ALA A 150 -11.53 0.42 -2.10
C ALA A 150 -12.91 -0.10 -2.56
N TYR A 151 -13.13 -1.41 -2.50
CA TYR A 151 -14.32 -2.09 -3.07
C TYR A 151 -15.01 -2.97 -2.01
N PRO A 152 -15.73 -2.38 -1.05
CA PRO A 152 -16.44 -3.12 -0.01
C PRO A 152 -17.57 -3.99 -0.58
N ARG A 153 -17.99 -5.01 0.16
CA ARG A 153 -19.06 -5.93 -0.21
C ARG A 153 -20.40 -5.50 0.40
N PRO A 154 -21.50 -5.44 -0.38
CA PRO A 154 -21.54 -5.57 -1.83
C PRO A 154 -21.02 -4.31 -2.54
N THR A 155 -20.28 -4.49 -3.64
CA THR A 155 -19.82 -3.37 -4.49
C THR A 155 -20.91 -2.96 -5.47
N LYS A 156 -21.16 -1.65 -5.59
CA LYS A 156 -22.10 -1.09 -6.57
C LYS A 156 -21.53 -1.15 -7.98
N VAL A 157 -21.65 -2.29 -8.65
CA VAL A 157 -21.05 -2.57 -9.98
C VAL A 157 -21.44 -1.52 -11.03
N TRP A 158 -22.68 -1.04 -11.01
CA TRP A 158 -23.16 -0.01 -11.95
C TRP A 158 -22.42 1.34 -11.79
N MET A 159 -21.76 1.59 -10.66
CA MET A 159 -20.94 2.79 -10.42
C MET A 159 -19.50 2.64 -10.91
N LEU A 160 -19.03 1.42 -11.26
CA LEU A 160 -17.63 1.21 -11.67
C LEU A 160 -17.20 2.09 -12.85
N PRO A 161 -17.99 2.33 -13.91
CA PRO A 161 -17.57 3.25 -14.97
C PRO A 161 -17.30 4.66 -14.45
N LEU A 162 -18.05 5.11 -13.43
CA LEU A 162 -17.84 6.41 -12.81
C LEU A 162 -16.58 6.44 -11.94
N THR A 163 -16.13 5.31 -11.38
CA THR A 163 -14.89 5.26 -10.57
C THR A 163 -13.64 5.45 -11.43
N PHE A 164 -13.66 5.11 -12.72
CA PHE A 164 -12.59 5.47 -13.67
C PHE A 164 -12.43 6.98 -13.90
N SER A 165 -13.33 7.77 -13.31
CA SER A 165 -13.14 9.18 -13.08
C SER A 165 -13.08 9.46 -11.59
N HIS A 166 -12.27 10.44 -11.18
CA HIS A 166 -12.30 10.91 -9.81
C HIS A 166 -13.45 11.92 -9.57
N LEU A 167 -14.50 11.94 -10.41
CA LEU A 167 -15.62 12.89 -10.26
C LEU A 167 -16.41 12.68 -8.96
N LEU A 168 -16.48 11.45 -8.46
CA LEU A 168 -17.16 11.14 -7.19
C LEU A 168 -16.22 11.20 -5.98
N ASN A 169 -15.01 10.66 -6.12
CA ASN A 169 -14.07 10.52 -5.00
C ASN A 169 -13.11 11.71 -4.84
N GLY A 170 -12.74 12.36 -5.94
CA GLY A 170 -11.86 13.52 -5.97
C GLY A 170 -12.39 14.69 -5.13
N PRO A 171 -13.67 15.10 -5.28
CA PRO A 171 -14.25 16.13 -4.41
C PRO A 171 -14.22 15.73 -2.93
N LYS A 172 -14.50 14.47 -2.58
CA LYS A 172 -14.43 14.00 -1.17
C LYS A 172 -13.01 14.10 -0.61
N LEU A 173 -12.00 13.69 -1.39
CA LEU A 173 -10.59 13.84 -1.06
C LEU A 173 -10.22 15.32 -0.86
N PHE A 174 -10.64 16.18 -1.79
CA PHE A 174 -10.37 17.61 -1.72
C PHE A 174 -11.04 18.27 -0.50
N PHE A 175 -12.30 17.92 -0.20
CA PHE A 175 -12.98 18.41 1.01
C PHE A 175 -12.32 17.93 2.29
N ARG A 176 -11.80 16.70 2.32
CA ARG A 176 -11.01 16.22 3.46
C ARG A 176 -9.72 17.03 3.63
N ILE A 177 -8.97 17.27 2.55
CA ILE A 177 -7.79 18.14 2.56
C ILE A 177 -8.16 19.54 3.07
N ALA A 178 -9.26 20.12 2.59
CA ALA A 178 -9.76 21.41 3.05
C ALA A 178 -10.05 21.40 4.57
N LYS A 179 -10.69 20.34 5.07
CA LYS A 179 -10.96 20.14 6.49
C LYS A 179 -9.66 20.03 7.30
N HIS A 180 -8.71 19.20 6.87
CA HIS A 180 -7.41 19.05 7.53
C HIS A 180 -6.63 20.37 7.57
N ALA A 181 -6.68 21.19 6.51
CA ALA A 181 -6.01 22.49 6.48
C ALA A 181 -6.51 23.47 7.56
N THR A 182 -7.77 23.31 8.01
CA THR A 182 -8.35 24.07 9.14
C THR A 182 -7.95 23.54 10.52
N GLY A 183 -7.20 22.44 10.60
CA GLY A 183 -6.79 21.80 11.85
C GLY A 183 -7.69 20.66 12.32
N GLN A 184 -8.72 20.29 11.55
CA GLN A 184 -9.68 19.27 11.94
C GLN A 184 -9.34 17.90 11.34
N ILE A 185 -8.67 17.04 12.09
CA ILE A 185 -8.40 15.65 11.68
C ILE A 185 -9.67 14.79 11.83
N ASP A 186 -10.00 13.96 10.83
CA ASP A 186 -11.16 13.07 10.91
C ASP A 186 -10.88 11.82 11.77
N ARG A 187 -11.95 11.24 12.34
CA ARG A 187 -11.85 10.12 13.29
C ARG A 187 -11.22 8.86 12.69
N GLN A 188 -11.40 8.60 11.39
CA GLN A 188 -10.80 7.42 10.76
C GLN A 188 -9.29 7.64 10.57
N VAL A 189 -8.89 8.85 10.16
CA VAL A 189 -7.46 9.22 10.09
C VAL A 189 -6.81 9.15 11.47
N ALA A 190 -7.48 9.64 12.52
CA ALA A 190 -6.97 9.57 13.89
C ALA A 190 -6.83 8.14 14.45
N ASP A 191 -7.45 7.12 13.85
CA ASP A 191 -7.30 5.71 14.26
C ASP A 191 -5.95 5.12 13.82
N TYR A 192 -5.37 5.61 12.72
CA TYR A 192 -4.10 5.08 12.18
C TYR A 192 -2.95 6.08 12.10
N VAL A 193 -3.22 7.38 12.18
CA VAL A 193 -2.18 8.43 12.27
C VAL A 193 -1.97 8.80 13.74
N PRO A 194 -0.74 8.69 14.28
CA PRO A 194 -0.45 9.17 15.63
C PRO A 194 -0.65 10.68 15.78
N GLU A 195 -1.08 11.12 16.96
CA GLU A 195 -1.34 12.54 17.23
C GLU A 195 -0.11 13.43 17.02
N SER A 196 1.11 12.90 17.25
CA SER A 196 2.37 13.59 17.01
C SER A 196 2.55 14.04 15.55
N GLU A 197 1.90 13.36 14.61
CA GLU A 197 1.99 13.63 13.18
C GLU A 197 0.89 14.58 12.67
N PHE A 198 -0.11 14.92 13.49
CA PHE A 198 -1.23 15.77 13.06
C PHE A 198 -0.79 17.14 12.56
N ARG A 199 0.23 17.73 13.19
CA ARG A 199 0.77 19.02 12.76
C ARG A 199 1.28 18.96 11.31
N LYS A 200 1.88 17.83 10.93
CA LYS A 200 2.41 17.61 9.60
C LYS A 200 1.30 17.41 8.58
N VAL A 201 0.26 16.63 8.91
CA VAL A 201 -0.96 16.48 8.08
C VAL A 201 -1.57 17.85 7.76
N ILE A 202 -1.73 18.71 8.77
CA ILE A 202 -2.31 20.06 8.58
C ILE A 202 -1.46 20.91 7.62
N TRP A 203 -0.13 20.85 7.74
CA TRP A 203 0.76 21.61 6.84
C TRP A 203 0.76 21.07 5.41
N GLU A 204 0.79 19.75 5.24
CA GLU A 204 0.67 19.10 3.94
C GLU A 204 -0.64 19.51 3.24
N ALA A 205 -1.76 19.47 3.98
CA ALA A 205 -3.05 19.90 3.49
C ALA A 205 -3.03 21.36 3.00
N ARG A 206 -2.44 22.27 3.79
CA ARG A 206 -2.30 23.69 3.42
C ARG A 206 -1.44 23.88 2.18
N MET A 207 -0.34 23.14 2.06
CA MET A 207 0.51 23.20 0.86
C MET A 207 -0.23 22.71 -0.38
N PHE A 208 -1.02 21.63 -0.26
CA PHE A 208 -1.83 21.11 -1.37
C PHE A 208 -2.85 22.16 -1.82
N LEU A 209 -3.57 22.78 -0.89
CA LEU A 209 -4.51 23.86 -1.23
C LEU A 209 -3.81 25.07 -1.83
N LEU A 210 -2.65 25.47 -1.30
CA LEU A 210 -1.88 26.59 -1.81
C LEU A 210 -1.45 26.37 -3.27
N ILE A 211 -0.97 25.18 -3.62
CA ILE A 211 -0.58 24.85 -4.99
C ILE A 211 -1.80 24.83 -5.92
N ASN A 212 -2.91 24.22 -5.51
CA ASN A 212 -4.14 24.20 -6.30
C ASN A 212 -4.74 25.61 -6.47
N LEU A 213 -4.73 26.44 -5.42
CA LEU A 213 -5.18 27.83 -5.48
C LEU A 213 -4.27 28.69 -6.36
N GLY A 214 -2.96 28.46 -6.29
CA GLY A 214 -1.98 29.11 -7.17
C GLY A 214 -2.24 28.77 -8.64
N SER A 215 -2.52 27.49 -8.94
CA SER A 215 -2.92 27.04 -10.27
C SER A 215 -4.21 27.72 -10.76
N LEU A 216 -5.25 27.75 -9.91
CA LEU A 216 -6.52 28.44 -10.23
C LEU A 216 -6.31 29.94 -10.46
N THR A 217 -5.53 30.60 -9.60
CA THR A 217 -5.24 32.03 -9.70
C THR A 217 -4.47 32.34 -10.99
N ALA A 218 -3.47 31.52 -11.34
CA ALA A 218 -2.75 31.64 -12.59
C ALA A 218 -3.67 31.49 -13.80
N SER A 219 -4.62 30.54 -13.76
CA SER A 219 -5.62 30.39 -14.81
C SER A 219 -6.49 31.63 -15.01
N LEU A 220 -6.89 32.29 -13.92
CA LEU A 220 -7.71 33.51 -13.97
C LEU A 220 -6.90 34.71 -14.48
N ILE A 221 -5.67 34.90 -13.99
CA ILE A 221 -4.79 36.02 -14.41
C ILE A 221 -4.41 35.89 -15.88
N LEU A 222 -4.03 34.68 -16.33
CA LEU A 222 -3.61 34.42 -17.70
C LEU A 222 -4.79 34.24 -18.66
N TRP A 223 -6.03 34.28 -18.17
CA TRP A 223 -7.24 33.93 -18.92
C TRP A 223 -7.08 32.61 -19.70
N SER A 224 -6.51 31.60 -19.03
CA SER A 224 -6.10 30.34 -19.66
C SER A 224 -6.47 29.16 -18.78
N ILE A 225 -7.05 28.11 -19.38
CA ILE A 225 -7.39 26.88 -18.66
C ILE A 225 -6.16 26.03 -18.31
N PHE A 226 -5.01 26.27 -18.96
CA PHE A 226 -3.86 25.38 -18.89
C PHE A 226 -3.25 25.18 -17.50
N PRO A 227 -3.09 26.21 -16.64
CA PRO A 227 -2.61 25.99 -15.29
C PRO A 227 -3.43 24.94 -14.53
N ILE A 228 -4.76 25.07 -14.45
CA ILE A 228 -5.62 24.08 -13.80
C ILE A 228 -5.70 22.76 -14.56
N LEU A 229 -5.63 22.80 -15.90
CA LEU A 229 -5.67 21.60 -16.74
C LEU A 229 -4.43 20.73 -16.54
N LEU A 230 -3.28 21.32 -16.19
CA LEU A 230 -2.01 20.64 -15.98
C LEU A 230 -1.69 20.42 -14.49
N ILE A 231 -2.28 21.19 -13.57
CA ILE A 231 -2.03 21.10 -12.13
C ILE A 231 -3.36 21.05 -11.37
N GLY A 232 -3.62 19.94 -10.67
CA GLY A 232 -4.85 19.72 -9.90
C GLY A 232 -5.90 18.92 -10.66
N LEU A 233 -6.44 19.42 -11.79
CA LEU A 233 -7.46 18.67 -12.55
C LEU A 233 -7.01 17.31 -13.10
N PRO A 234 -5.73 17.04 -13.44
CA PRO A 234 -5.34 15.70 -13.88
C PRO A 234 -5.51 14.63 -12.80
N THR A 235 -5.57 15.01 -11.51
CA THR A 235 -5.99 14.10 -10.44
C THR A 235 -7.41 13.56 -10.67
N ILE A 236 -8.28 14.34 -11.34
CA ILE A 236 -9.66 13.98 -11.66
C ILE A 236 -9.74 13.14 -12.95
N TYR A 237 -9.29 13.72 -14.07
CA TYR A 237 -9.46 13.07 -15.38
C TYR A 237 -8.40 12.00 -15.67
N GLY A 238 -7.31 11.98 -14.90
CA GLY A 238 -6.26 10.96 -14.96
C GLY A 238 -6.53 9.72 -14.10
N ALA A 239 -7.67 9.70 -13.39
CA ALA A 239 -7.98 8.63 -12.45
C ALA A 239 -8.11 7.25 -13.10
N TRP A 240 -8.47 7.22 -14.37
CA TRP A 240 -8.73 6.01 -15.13
C TRP A 240 -7.59 4.99 -15.01
N LEU A 241 -6.32 5.43 -15.01
CA LEU A 241 -5.19 4.51 -15.05
C LEU A 241 -4.83 3.95 -13.67
N PHE A 242 -4.92 4.73 -12.58
CA PHE A 242 -4.70 4.13 -11.26
C PHE A 242 -5.87 3.23 -10.88
N VAL A 243 -7.12 3.57 -11.24
CA VAL A 243 -8.26 2.66 -11.05
C VAL A 243 -8.09 1.41 -11.89
N PHE A 244 -7.59 1.56 -13.13
CA PHE A 244 -7.35 0.44 -14.02
C PHE A 244 -6.44 -0.62 -13.36
N PHE A 245 -5.37 -0.18 -12.70
CA PHE A 245 -4.45 -1.07 -11.99
C PHE A 245 -4.93 -1.46 -10.59
N GLY A 246 -5.38 -0.50 -9.79
CA GLY A 246 -5.78 -0.71 -8.39
C GLY A 246 -6.95 -1.68 -8.23
N LEU A 247 -7.91 -1.70 -9.16
CA LEU A 247 -8.98 -2.72 -9.14
C LEU A 247 -8.41 -4.14 -9.20
N THR A 248 -7.28 -4.34 -9.87
CA THR A 248 -6.71 -5.69 -10.03
C THR A 248 -6.04 -6.23 -8.77
N GLN A 249 -5.72 -5.39 -7.78
CA GLN A 249 -4.96 -5.76 -6.58
C GLN A 249 -5.74 -6.72 -5.67
N HIS A 250 -6.84 -6.23 -5.06
CA HIS A 250 -7.60 -6.94 -4.03
C HIS A 250 -9.08 -7.15 -4.38
N ALA A 251 -9.60 -6.48 -5.41
CA ALA A 251 -11.03 -6.46 -5.67
C ALA A 251 -11.62 -7.88 -5.82
N GLY A 252 -12.69 -8.12 -5.04
CA GLY A 252 -13.44 -9.37 -5.05
C GLY A 252 -12.78 -10.54 -4.31
N LEU A 253 -11.55 -10.38 -3.80
CA LEU A 253 -10.83 -11.42 -3.06
C LEU A 253 -11.22 -11.46 -1.58
N ARG A 254 -10.83 -12.53 -0.88
CA ARG A 254 -11.27 -12.85 0.49
C ARG A 254 -10.88 -11.75 1.48
N GLU A 255 -11.77 -11.50 2.43
CA GLU A 255 -11.57 -10.55 3.52
C GLU A 255 -11.40 -11.31 4.83
N ASP A 256 -10.74 -10.71 5.83
CA ASP A 256 -10.52 -11.33 7.16
C ASP A 256 -9.74 -12.66 7.14
N VAL A 257 -8.82 -12.82 6.17
CA VAL A 257 -7.94 -14.00 6.06
C VAL A 257 -6.48 -13.60 6.16
N LEU A 258 -5.71 -14.32 6.98
CA LEU A 258 -4.28 -14.09 7.24
C LEU A 258 -3.34 -14.77 6.23
N ASP A 259 -3.75 -14.79 4.96
CA ASP A 259 -2.95 -15.31 3.84
C ASP A 259 -3.10 -14.41 2.62
N HIS A 260 -2.02 -13.75 2.22
CA HIS A 260 -2.02 -12.84 1.08
C HIS A 260 -2.41 -13.54 -0.24
N ARG A 261 -2.18 -14.85 -0.36
CA ARG A 261 -2.55 -15.63 -1.56
C ARG A 261 -4.06 -15.65 -1.80
N GLU A 262 -4.85 -15.43 -0.75
CA GLU A 262 -6.31 -15.44 -0.76
C GLU A 262 -6.93 -14.06 -0.96
N ASN A 263 -6.23 -13.00 -0.56
CA ASN A 263 -6.73 -11.63 -0.57
C ASN A 263 -6.00 -10.69 -1.57
N THR A 264 -4.94 -11.16 -2.23
CA THR A 264 -4.11 -10.36 -3.13
C THR A 264 -3.87 -11.08 -4.48
N ARG A 265 -3.76 -10.32 -5.58
CA ARG A 265 -3.59 -10.85 -6.95
C ARG A 265 -2.32 -10.36 -7.64
N THR A 266 -1.67 -11.28 -8.33
CA THR A 266 -0.69 -10.97 -9.37
C THR A 266 -1.32 -11.08 -10.75
N VAL A 267 -1.10 -10.07 -11.58
CA VAL A 267 -1.61 -9.99 -12.96
C VAL A 267 -0.43 -9.83 -13.91
N LEU A 268 -0.38 -10.65 -14.96
CA LEU A 268 0.65 -10.50 -15.98
C LEU A 268 0.31 -9.32 -16.89
N MET A 269 1.30 -8.44 -17.10
CA MET A 269 1.16 -7.20 -17.86
C MET A 269 2.29 -7.04 -18.88
N ASN A 270 2.00 -6.33 -19.97
CA ASN A 270 2.99 -5.98 -20.99
C ASN A 270 4.03 -4.97 -20.44
N PRO A 271 5.20 -4.79 -21.08
CA PRO A 271 6.26 -3.90 -20.59
C PRO A 271 5.85 -2.44 -20.36
N ILE A 272 4.93 -1.90 -21.17
CA ILE A 272 4.44 -0.51 -21.03
C ILE A 272 3.63 -0.39 -19.74
N SER A 273 2.65 -1.27 -19.53
CA SER A 273 1.85 -1.28 -18.30
C SER A 273 2.71 -1.53 -17.07
N ARG A 274 3.72 -2.41 -17.17
CA ARG A 274 4.69 -2.65 -16.09
C ARG A 274 5.55 -1.43 -15.78
N PHE A 275 5.93 -0.64 -16.78
CA PHE A 275 6.59 0.65 -16.54
C PHE A 275 5.63 1.64 -15.87
N LEU A 276 4.43 1.81 -16.42
CA LEU A 276 3.41 2.74 -15.90
C LEU A 276 2.97 2.39 -14.49
N TYR A 277 3.05 1.12 -14.09
CA TYR A 277 2.64 0.65 -12.77
C TYR A 277 3.82 0.28 -11.86
N SER A 278 5.05 0.63 -12.22
CA SER A 278 6.26 0.24 -11.45
C SER A 278 6.24 -1.23 -11.07
N ASN A 279 6.05 -2.17 -12.00
CA ASN A 279 5.92 -3.62 -11.74
C ASN A 279 4.95 -4.02 -10.60
N MET A 280 4.06 -3.14 -10.14
CA MET A 280 3.10 -3.45 -9.07
C MET A 280 1.99 -4.40 -9.50
N ASN A 281 2.09 -4.90 -10.73
CA ASN A 281 1.33 -6.04 -11.19
C ASN A 281 1.70 -7.34 -10.43
N TYR A 282 2.88 -7.38 -9.78
CA TYR A 282 3.33 -8.40 -8.83
C TYR A 282 2.93 -8.03 -7.39
N HIS A 283 1.65 -7.70 -7.20
CA HIS A 283 1.13 -7.15 -5.94
C HIS A 283 1.13 -8.18 -4.82
N LEU A 284 0.88 -9.46 -5.12
CA LEU A 284 0.96 -10.54 -4.14
C LEU A 284 2.39 -10.66 -3.57
N GLU A 285 3.39 -10.62 -4.44
CA GLU A 285 4.79 -10.67 -4.03
C GLU A 285 5.18 -9.47 -3.18
N HIS A 286 4.69 -8.29 -3.55
CA HIS A 286 4.88 -7.07 -2.77
C HIS A 286 4.26 -7.15 -1.39
N HIS A 287 3.03 -7.66 -1.25
CA HIS A 287 2.41 -7.85 0.07
C HIS A 287 3.16 -8.86 0.95
N LEU A 288 3.76 -9.88 0.34
CA LEU A 288 4.60 -10.83 1.08
C LEU A 288 5.93 -10.20 1.52
N PHE A 289 6.51 -9.31 0.71
CA PHE A 289 7.82 -8.70 0.94
C PHE A 289 7.86 -7.23 0.48
N PRO A 290 7.24 -6.28 1.21
CA PRO A 290 7.09 -4.88 0.79
C PRO A 290 8.42 -4.11 0.74
N GLU A 291 9.47 -4.67 1.34
CA GLU A 291 10.84 -4.13 1.31
C GLU A 291 11.56 -4.37 -0.02
N VAL A 292 11.03 -5.28 -0.86
CA VAL A 292 11.63 -5.61 -2.16
C VAL A 292 11.27 -4.52 -3.17
N PRO A 293 12.25 -3.81 -3.75
CA PRO A 293 11.97 -2.76 -4.70
C PRO A 293 11.27 -3.29 -5.95
N TYR A 294 10.38 -2.49 -6.52
CA TYR A 294 9.59 -2.88 -7.69
C TYR A 294 10.35 -3.52 -8.85
N TYR A 295 11.59 -3.09 -9.11
CA TYR A 295 12.37 -3.62 -10.23
C TYR A 295 12.89 -5.04 -9.99
N SER A 296 12.87 -5.52 -8.75
CA SER A 296 13.22 -6.89 -8.33
C SER A 296 12.02 -7.82 -8.23
N LEU A 297 10.79 -7.29 -8.10
CA LEU A 297 9.55 -8.09 -8.04
C LEU A 297 9.39 -9.13 -9.15
N PRO A 298 9.77 -8.88 -10.42
CA PRO A 298 9.67 -9.92 -11.47
C PRO A 298 10.58 -11.13 -11.21
N SER A 299 11.72 -10.93 -10.56
CA SER A 299 12.62 -12.02 -10.18
C SER A 299 12.12 -12.75 -8.93
N LEU A 300 11.58 -12.00 -7.96
CA LEU A 300 10.93 -12.56 -6.79
C LEU A 300 9.71 -13.43 -7.18
N HIS A 301 8.89 -12.97 -8.12
CA HIS A 301 7.77 -13.74 -8.66
C HIS A 301 8.21 -15.11 -9.20
N LYS A 302 9.32 -15.16 -9.94
CA LYS A 302 9.85 -16.43 -10.45
C LYS A 302 10.31 -17.37 -9.33
N GLU A 303 10.93 -16.82 -8.29
CA GLU A 303 11.36 -17.58 -7.12
C GLU A 303 10.17 -18.15 -6.33
N LEU A 304 9.11 -17.35 -6.19
CA LEU A 304 7.93 -17.71 -5.40
C LEU A 304 6.88 -18.50 -6.18
N ALA A 305 6.99 -18.59 -7.52
CA ALA A 305 6.02 -19.28 -8.39
C ALA A 305 5.57 -20.68 -7.91
N PRO A 306 6.43 -21.54 -7.31
CA PRO A 306 6.00 -22.83 -6.77
C PRO A 306 5.05 -22.75 -5.56
N TYR A 307 4.99 -21.62 -4.86
CA TYR A 307 4.26 -21.44 -3.60
C TYR A 307 3.00 -20.56 -3.73
N LEU A 308 2.85 -19.89 -4.87
CA LEU A 308 1.80 -18.91 -5.13
C LEU A 308 0.75 -19.47 -6.09
N PRO A 309 -0.50 -18.98 -6.03
CA PRO A 309 -1.49 -19.27 -7.06
C PRO A 309 -1.01 -18.80 -8.44
N LYS A 310 -1.49 -19.46 -9.49
CA LYS A 310 -1.21 -19.03 -10.86
C LYS A 310 -1.64 -17.58 -11.06
N PRO A 311 -0.78 -16.70 -11.60
CA PRO A 311 -1.13 -15.31 -11.82
C PRO A 311 -2.24 -15.20 -12.86
N SER A 312 -3.07 -14.16 -12.78
CA SER A 312 -4.01 -13.88 -13.86
C SER A 312 -3.24 -13.58 -15.15
N PRO A 313 -3.56 -14.24 -16.28
CA PRO A 313 -2.75 -14.16 -17.50
C PRO A 313 -2.80 -12.79 -18.17
N SER A 314 -3.78 -11.95 -17.83
CA SER A 314 -3.93 -10.59 -18.35
C SER A 314 -4.85 -9.76 -17.46
N CYS A 315 -4.82 -8.43 -17.62
CA CYS A 315 -5.82 -7.55 -17.01
C CYS A 315 -7.24 -7.97 -17.43
N TRP A 316 -7.46 -8.30 -18.71
CA TRP A 316 -8.78 -8.74 -19.18
C TRP A 316 -9.33 -9.92 -18.37
N HIS A 317 -8.51 -10.96 -18.18
CA HIS A 317 -8.91 -12.10 -17.34
C HIS A 317 -9.24 -11.67 -15.91
N ALA A 318 -8.39 -10.85 -15.28
CA ALA A 318 -8.63 -10.36 -13.92
C ALA A 318 -9.95 -9.56 -13.84
N TYR A 319 -10.24 -8.71 -14.82
CA TYR A 319 -11.48 -7.94 -14.88
C TYR A 319 -12.72 -8.84 -15.05
N CYS A 320 -12.66 -9.87 -15.90
CA CYS A 320 -13.74 -10.84 -16.02
C CYS A 320 -14.03 -11.55 -14.68
N GLU A 321 -12.98 -11.99 -13.98
CA GLU A 321 -13.09 -12.59 -12.64
C GLU A 321 -13.70 -11.62 -11.62
N ILE A 322 -13.22 -10.38 -11.58
CA ILE A 322 -13.71 -9.31 -10.67
C ILE A 322 -15.19 -8.99 -10.93
N LEU A 323 -15.58 -8.83 -12.19
CA LEU A 323 -16.97 -8.52 -12.55
C LEU A 323 -17.91 -9.69 -12.26
N ASP A 324 -17.45 -10.93 -12.43
CA ASP A 324 -18.23 -12.12 -12.07
C ASP A 324 -18.44 -12.21 -10.55
N ILE A 325 -17.37 -12.08 -9.76
CA ILE A 325 -17.48 -12.18 -8.30
C ILE A 325 -18.28 -11.01 -7.71
N PHE A 326 -18.16 -9.80 -8.24
CA PHE A 326 -18.98 -8.68 -7.78
C PHE A 326 -20.48 -8.91 -8.03
N LYS A 327 -20.87 -9.54 -9.14
CA LYS A 327 -22.28 -9.90 -9.38
C LYS A 327 -22.77 -10.90 -8.33
N LYS A 328 -21.95 -11.91 -8.02
CA LYS A 328 -22.25 -12.90 -6.97
C LYS A 328 -22.33 -12.25 -5.58
N GLN A 329 -21.39 -11.37 -5.26
CA GLN A 329 -21.34 -10.64 -3.97
C GLN A 329 -22.51 -9.67 -3.77
N ASN A 330 -23.15 -9.20 -4.84
CA ASN A 330 -24.40 -8.44 -4.74
C ASN A 330 -25.61 -9.31 -4.39
N GLN A 331 -25.55 -10.63 -4.64
CA GLN A 331 -26.61 -11.59 -4.30
C GLN A 331 -26.33 -12.25 -2.95
N ASP A 332 -25.06 -12.58 -2.69
CA ASP A 332 -24.56 -13.16 -1.45
C ASP A 332 -23.21 -12.52 -1.09
N VAL A 333 -23.20 -11.67 -0.06
CA VAL A 333 -22.01 -10.92 0.37
C VAL A 333 -20.83 -11.82 0.79
N GLN A 334 -21.10 -13.09 1.12
CA GLN A 334 -20.09 -14.08 1.48
C GLN A 334 -19.53 -14.84 0.27
N ALA A 335 -19.99 -14.56 -0.95
CA ALA A 335 -19.47 -15.22 -2.13
C ALA A 335 -17.95 -14.96 -2.33
N GLU A 336 -17.22 -16.04 -2.62
CA GLU A 336 -15.76 -16.04 -2.80
C GLU A 336 -15.34 -16.63 -4.15
N ILE A 337 -14.12 -16.28 -4.58
CA ILE A 337 -13.50 -16.83 -5.79
C ILE A 337 -12.86 -18.18 -5.44
N ILE A 338 -13.49 -19.28 -5.85
CA ILE A 338 -13.01 -20.64 -5.56
C ILE A 338 -12.07 -21.17 -6.65
N SER A 339 -12.06 -20.55 -7.84
CA SER A 339 -11.27 -21.01 -9.00
C SER A 339 -9.76 -20.81 -8.87
N ARG A 340 -9.29 -20.12 -7.83
CA ARG A 340 -7.86 -19.88 -7.63
C ARG A 340 -7.24 -21.10 -6.95
N ASP A 341 -6.46 -21.84 -7.73
CA ASP A 341 -5.68 -22.98 -7.24
C ASP A 341 -4.50 -22.47 -6.39
N ILE A 342 -4.69 -22.41 -5.08
CA ILE A 342 -3.67 -22.01 -4.10
C ILE A 342 -2.92 -23.26 -3.64
N PRO A 343 -1.61 -23.38 -3.92
CA PRO A 343 -0.84 -24.54 -3.51
C PRO A 343 -0.84 -24.73 -1.99
N HIS A 344 -1.06 -25.96 -1.53
CA HIS A 344 -0.94 -26.30 -0.12
C HIS A 344 0.55 -26.37 0.27
N VAL A 345 1.05 -25.27 0.82
CA VAL A 345 2.44 -25.11 1.24
C VAL A 345 2.44 -24.65 2.70
N ILE A 346 3.09 -25.44 3.55
CA ILE A 346 3.26 -25.10 4.97
C ILE A 346 4.04 -23.78 5.05
N SER A 347 3.55 -22.87 5.90
CA SER A 347 4.25 -21.60 6.06
C SER A 347 5.65 -21.82 6.60
N SER A 348 6.61 -21.05 6.09
CA SER A 348 7.99 -21.03 6.63
C SER A 348 8.07 -20.47 8.04
N ILE A 349 7.02 -19.78 8.43
CA ILE A 349 6.75 -19.34 9.78
C ILE A 349 5.74 -20.36 10.33
N SER A 350 6.23 -21.41 10.96
CA SER A 350 5.37 -22.18 11.86
C SER A 350 4.96 -21.21 12.96
N PRO A 351 3.68 -21.15 13.38
CA PRO A 351 3.33 -20.53 14.63
C PRO A 351 4.34 -21.02 15.67
N GLU A 352 4.54 -22.32 15.85
CA GLU A 352 5.43 -22.83 16.91
C GLU A 352 6.95 -22.58 16.73
N GLU A 353 7.49 -22.42 15.51
CA GLU A 353 8.96 -22.26 15.28
C GLU A 353 9.41 -20.81 15.02
N SER A 354 8.50 -19.94 14.56
CA SER A 354 8.71 -18.49 14.56
C SER A 354 8.24 -17.83 15.86
N ILE A 355 7.38 -18.52 16.59
CA ILE A 355 7.04 -18.20 17.97
C ILE A 355 8.12 -18.84 18.85
N LEU A 356 9.21 -18.12 19.05
CA LEU A 356 9.67 -18.07 20.44
C LEU A 356 8.57 -17.34 21.19
N LEU A 357 7.70 -18.12 21.84
CA LEU A 357 6.52 -17.67 22.57
C LEU A 357 6.88 -16.41 23.35
N PRO A 358 5.98 -15.40 23.42
CA PRO A 358 6.19 -14.29 24.32
C PRO A 358 6.46 -14.91 25.69
N LYS A 359 7.71 -14.80 26.15
CA LYS A 359 8.06 -15.31 27.46
C LYS A 359 7.40 -14.34 28.42
N LYS A 360 6.19 -14.68 28.86
CA LYS A 360 5.45 -13.91 29.84
C LYS A 360 6.16 -14.04 31.16
N ILE A 361 6.90 -12.99 31.48
CA ILE A 361 7.66 -12.86 32.68
C ILE A 361 6.93 -11.88 33.59
N ASN A 362 6.78 -12.27 34.85
CA ASN A 362 6.27 -11.38 35.87
C ASN A 362 7.16 -11.55 37.10
N PHE A 363 8.21 -10.73 37.18
CA PHE A 363 9.17 -10.73 38.28
C PHE A 363 9.60 -9.30 38.58
N ASN A 364 10.03 -9.06 39.80
CA ASN A 364 10.74 -7.83 40.17
C ASN A 364 12.21 -8.22 40.43
N GLY A 365 13.17 -7.63 39.70
CA GLY A 365 14.61 -7.89 39.85
C GLY A 365 15.26 -8.46 38.60
N ASP A 366 16.26 -9.33 38.76
CA ASP A 366 16.94 -9.98 37.64
C ASP A 366 16.23 -11.28 37.22
N HIS A 367 16.25 -11.60 35.93
CA HIS A 367 15.68 -12.85 35.42
C HIS A 367 16.43 -13.37 34.20
N THR A 368 16.62 -14.69 34.17
CA THR A 368 17.27 -15.37 33.07
C THR A 368 16.29 -15.61 31.91
N LEU A 369 16.52 -14.97 30.77
CA LEU A 369 15.66 -15.10 29.58
C LEU A 369 15.91 -16.40 28.79
N GLY A 370 17.05 -17.05 28.96
CA GLY A 370 17.42 -18.33 28.34
C GLY A 370 18.94 -18.49 28.23
N MET A 371 19.42 -19.57 27.61
CA MET A 371 20.84 -19.72 27.30
C MET A 371 21.17 -19.04 25.97
N MET A 372 22.41 -18.57 25.80
CA MET A 372 22.80 -17.88 24.55
C MET A 372 22.67 -18.78 23.30
N HIS A 373 22.87 -20.09 23.41
CA HIS A 373 22.72 -21.00 22.27
C HIS A 373 21.26 -21.19 21.83
N ASP A 374 20.29 -20.84 22.70
CA ASP A 374 18.86 -20.87 22.37
C ASP A 374 18.44 -19.67 21.51
N LEU A 375 19.32 -18.69 21.31
CA LEU A 375 19.11 -17.54 20.46
C LEU A 375 20.19 -17.54 19.35
N PRO A 376 19.89 -18.09 18.16
CA PRO A 376 20.84 -18.13 17.04
C PRO A 376 21.29 -16.73 16.61
N ILE A 377 22.49 -16.62 16.04
CA ILE A 377 22.98 -15.36 15.46
C ILE A 377 22.06 -14.94 14.31
N GLY A 378 21.68 -13.66 14.27
CA GLY A 378 20.75 -13.07 13.32
C GLY A 378 19.27 -13.29 13.64
N SER A 379 18.95 -13.81 14.83
CA SER A 379 17.57 -14.07 15.27
C SER A 379 17.02 -13.01 16.24
N MET A 380 15.70 -13.00 16.36
CA MET A 380 14.91 -12.09 17.20
C MET A 380 13.87 -12.88 18.00
N ARG A 381 13.56 -12.42 19.21
CA ARG A 381 12.61 -13.02 20.16
C ARG A 381 11.79 -11.94 20.85
N ARG A 382 10.48 -12.14 20.96
CA ARG A 382 9.60 -11.28 21.75
C ARG A 382 9.61 -11.69 23.22
N VAL A 383 9.67 -10.72 24.13
CA VAL A 383 9.58 -10.91 25.58
C VAL A 383 8.43 -10.04 26.11
N GLU A 384 7.50 -10.64 26.85
CA GLU A 384 6.36 -9.90 27.44
C GLU A 384 6.54 -9.79 28.95
N HIS A 385 6.55 -8.56 29.46
CA HIS A 385 6.57 -8.28 30.90
C HIS A 385 5.34 -7.47 31.29
N SER A 386 5.01 -7.42 32.58
CA SER A 386 3.91 -6.59 33.10
C SER A 386 4.07 -5.10 32.78
N SER A 387 5.30 -4.65 32.51
CA SER A 387 5.63 -3.27 32.11
C SER A 387 5.57 -2.99 30.61
N GLY A 388 5.50 -4.02 29.74
CA GLY A 388 5.52 -3.83 28.29
C GLY A 388 6.07 -5.00 27.49
N THR A 389 6.18 -4.80 26.17
CA THR A 389 6.73 -5.77 25.22
C THR A 389 8.14 -5.38 24.80
N TYR A 390 9.06 -6.32 24.80
CA TYR A 390 10.48 -6.14 24.51
C TYR A 390 10.95 -7.06 23.35
N LEU A 391 11.96 -6.63 22.61
CA LEU A 391 12.66 -7.38 21.58
C LEU A 391 14.02 -7.82 22.12
N LEU A 392 14.26 -9.13 22.17
CA LEU A 392 15.57 -9.72 22.41
C LEU A 392 16.15 -10.20 21.07
N CYS A 393 17.29 -9.67 20.63
CA CYS A 393 17.92 -10.07 19.38
C CYS A 393 19.41 -10.35 19.54
N ARG A 394 19.95 -11.19 18.65
CA ARG A 394 21.38 -11.53 18.64
C ARG A 394 22.00 -11.15 17.30
N PRO A 395 22.49 -9.91 17.12
CA PRO A 395 23.05 -9.48 15.84
C PRO A 395 24.38 -10.16 15.50
N ALA A 396 25.22 -10.46 16.50
CA ALA A 396 26.54 -11.05 16.31
C ALA A 396 26.85 -12.16 17.33
N GLU A 397 27.98 -12.86 17.16
CA GLU A 397 28.35 -14.00 17.99
C GLU A 397 28.44 -13.67 19.49
N GLN A 398 28.92 -12.47 19.82
CA GLN A 398 29.12 -12.01 21.20
C GLN A 398 28.16 -10.89 21.62
N GLU A 399 27.19 -10.53 20.78
CA GLU A 399 26.31 -9.39 21.02
C GLU A 399 24.86 -9.85 21.16
N ILE A 400 24.21 -9.44 22.26
CA ILE A 400 22.78 -9.63 22.51
C ILE A 400 22.20 -8.28 22.89
N ILE A 401 21.12 -7.89 22.23
CA ILE A 401 20.43 -6.63 22.46
C ILE A 401 19.04 -6.94 23.01
N LEU A 402 18.67 -6.26 24.08
CA LEU A 402 17.29 -6.18 24.57
C LEU A 402 16.82 -4.74 24.37
N SER A 403 15.79 -4.55 23.56
CA SER A 403 15.21 -3.24 23.23
C SER A 403 13.70 -3.26 23.51
N ASP A 404 13.05 -2.10 23.45
CA ASP A 404 11.59 -2.05 23.36
C ASP A 404 11.14 -2.85 22.13
N GLY A 405 10.11 -3.67 22.30
CA GLY A 405 9.65 -4.64 21.31
C GLY A 405 8.64 -4.07 20.34
N VAL A 406 8.30 -2.79 20.52
CA VAL A 406 7.23 -2.10 19.83
C VAL A 406 7.85 -0.92 19.09
N CYS A 407 7.66 -0.90 17.78
CA CYS A 407 8.08 0.20 16.93
C CYS A 407 7.36 1.48 17.36
N THR A 408 8.12 2.51 17.72
CA THR A 408 7.59 3.84 18.07
C THR A 408 6.89 4.51 16.88
N HIS A 409 7.15 4.02 15.66
CA HIS A 409 6.57 4.49 14.41
C HIS A 409 5.30 3.71 14.00
N GLY A 410 4.63 2.97 14.89
CA GLY A 410 3.32 2.41 14.57
C GLY A 410 2.81 1.28 15.44
N ASN A 411 3.39 1.09 16.61
CA ASN A 411 3.05 0.02 17.53
C ASN A 411 3.16 -1.40 16.94
N ALA A 412 3.86 -1.56 15.80
CA ALA A 412 4.19 -2.84 15.21
C ALA A 412 5.25 -3.55 16.05
N LEU A 413 5.20 -4.87 16.11
CA LEU A 413 6.17 -5.65 16.85
C LEU A 413 7.47 -5.74 16.05
N LEU A 414 8.57 -5.29 16.63
CA LEU A 414 9.88 -5.37 15.98
C LEU A 414 10.36 -6.82 15.79
N SER A 415 9.81 -7.77 16.55
CA SER A 415 10.07 -9.20 16.38
C SER A 415 9.66 -9.75 15.02
N ASP A 416 8.76 -9.06 14.32
CA ASP A 416 8.16 -9.54 13.06
C ASP A 416 8.90 -9.01 11.82
N GLY A 417 9.84 -8.08 12.04
CA GLY A 417 10.71 -7.48 11.03
C GLY A 417 11.97 -8.30 10.75
N VAL A 418 13.01 -7.63 10.25
CA VAL A 418 14.32 -8.24 9.97
C VAL A 418 15.41 -7.38 10.63
N LEU A 419 16.45 -8.02 11.18
CA LEU A 419 17.68 -7.32 11.55
C LEU A 419 18.39 -6.88 10.27
N ASP A 420 18.39 -5.59 9.99
CA ASP A 420 19.11 -4.96 8.88
C ASP A 420 20.31 -4.15 9.43
N GLY A 421 21.49 -4.39 8.85
CA GLY A 421 22.79 -3.92 9.35
C GLY A 421 23.64 -5.03 9.96
N PHE A 422 24.76 -5.34 9.30
CA PHE A 422 25.82 -6.33 9.64
C PHE A 422 25.42 -7.79 9.34
N THR A 423 26.11 -8.55 8.48
CA THR A 423 27.51 -8.54 8.01
C THR A 423 27.88 -7.59 6.89
#